data_AF-A0A7C6C635-F1
#
_entry.id   AF-A0A7C6C635-F1
#
_cell.length_a   1.000
_cell.length_b   1.000
_cell.length_c   1.000
_cell.angle_alpha   90.00
_cell.angle_beta   90.00
_cell.angle_gamma   90.00
#
_symmetry.space_group_name_H-M   'P 1'
#
loop_
_entity.id
_entity.type
_entity.pdbx_description
1 polymer ?
#
loop_
_entity_poly.entity_id
_entity_poly.type
_entity_poly.pdbx_seq_one_letter_code
_entity_poly.pdbx_strand_id
1 'polypeptide(L)'
;MEKSKSNRKSIALLSVLAGIAYLYLISIDFINNWDAVANSFMQGYHESSKIMDEQMPDETFSMMLNAEDLDNYYCDSLYNLKNDHYLPAKIQLIDVRYHFADQTEYRQTIGYRTTILILVCLFIIGLIAIPYYFYRIIGAFYKDHIFNRDNVRRLKILGNILLVVYLLQIIFDLTLYYYKKLLIDIPNYSLSIYLSGAEWLFLGLITLLLANILKRSVEYKEEQDLTI
;
A
#
# COMPACT_ATOMS: atom_id res chain seq x y z
N MET A 1 -1.63 44.30 2.69
CA MET A 1 -1.62 43.58 1.40
C MET A 1 -0.47 42.58 1.27
N GLU A 2 0.76 42.89 1.69
CA GLU A 2 1.91 41.96 1.61
C GLU A 2 1.74 40.64 2.37
N LYS A 3 1.19 40.67 3.59
CA LYS A 3 1.00 39.48 4.44
C LYS A 3 0.08 38.42 3.80
N SER A 4 -0.97 38.87 3.11
CA SER A 4 -1.89 38.01 2.35
C SER A 4 -1.20 37.39 1.11
N LYS A 5 -0.37 38.18 0.41
CA LYS A 5 0.38 37.71 -0.77
C LYS A 5 1.47 36.70 -0.40
N SER A 6 2.12 36.87 0.76
CA SER A 6 3.11 35.94 1.33
C SER A 6 2.47 34.60 1.72
N ASN A 7 1.31 34.63 2.39
CA ASN A 7 0.60 33.41 2.79
C ASN A 7 0.13 32.59 1.59
N ARG A 8 -0.35 33.24 0.51
CA ARG A 8 -0.73 32.55 -0.73
C ARG A 8 0.46 31.86 -1.42
N LYS A 9 1.63 32.48 -1.43
CA LYS A 9 2.86 31.87 -1.95
C LYS A 9 3.31 30.65 -1.12
N SER A 10 3.20 30.75 0.21
CA SER A 10 3.53 29.64 1.12
C SER A 10 2.60 28.44 0.93
N ILE A 11 1.28 28.67 0.85
CA ILE A 11 0.29 27.60 0.60
C ILE A 11 0.52 26.95 -0.77
N ALA A 12 0.78 27.74 -1.82
CA ALA A 12 1.06 27.21 -3.15
C ALA A 12 2.33 26.35 -3.16
N LEU A 13 3.40 26.80 -2.51
CA LEU A 13 4.65 26.05 -2.42
C LEU A 13 4.45 24.73 -1.64
N LEU A 14 3.77 24.76 -0.50
CA LEU A 14 3.43 23.56 0.26
C LEU A 14 2.54 22.58 -0.53
N SER A 15 1.62 23.09 -1.34
CA SER A 15 0.74 22.26 -2.18
C SER A 15 1.52 21.56 -3.30
N VAL A 16 2.46 22.27 -3.93
CA VAL A 16 3.36 21.69 -4.94
C VAL A 16 4.28 20.65 -4.30
N LEU A 17 4.87 20.95 -3.14
CA LEU A 17 5.70 20.00 -2.40
C LEU A 17 4.90 18.76 -1.98
N ALA A 18 3.66 18.91 -1.52
CA ALA A 18 2.78 17.80 -1.20
C ALA A 18 2.47 16.94 -2.43
N GLY A 19 2.26 17.56 -3.60
CA GLY A 19 2.09 16.85 -4.86
C GLY A 19 3.32 16.04 -5.26
N ILE A 20 4.51 16.64 -5.15
CA ILE A 20 5.79 15.96 -5.42
C ILE A 20 6.01 14.82 -4.43
N ALA A 21 5.77 15.06 -3.14
CA ALA A 21 5.92 14.04 -2.10
C ALA A 21 4.95 12.85 -2.33
N TYR A 22 3.73 13.12 -2.77
CA TYR A 22 2.77 12.08 -3.12
C TYR A 22 3.23 11.25 -4.33
N LEU A 23 3.70 11.90 -5.39
CA LEU A 23 4.27 11.21 -6.55
C LEU A 23 5.50 10.39 -6.17
N TYR A 24 6.36 10.92 -5.31
CA TYR A 24 7.51 10.20 -4.78
C TYR A 24 7.06 8.97 -3.98
N LEU A 25 6.07 9.11 -3.09
CA LEU A 25 5.55 8.01 -2.27
C LEU A 25 4.99 6.87 -3.12
N ILE A 26 4.29 7.16 -4.22
CA ILE A 26 3.79 6.13 -5.13
C ILE A 26 4.91 5.53 -6.00
N SER A 27 5.85 6.36 -6.45
CA SER A 27 6.86 5.91 -7.42
C SER A 27 8.04 5.19 -6.77
N ILE A 28 8.38 5.47 -5.52
CA ILE A 28 9.57 4.89 -4.87
C ILE A 28 9.49 3.37 -4.75
N ASP A 29 8.33 2.83 -4.35
CA ASP A 29 8.14 1.37 -4.25
C ASP A 29 8.18 0.71 -5.62
N PHE A 30 7.67 1.40 -6.65
CA PHE A 30 7.72 0.92 -8.02
C PHE A 30 9.15 0.90 -8.58
N ILE A 31 9.93 1.95 -8.31
CA ILE A 31 11.32 2.09 -8.74
C ILE A 31 12.19 1.02 -8.06
N ASN A 32 12.03 0.86 -6.74
CA ASN A 32 12.83 -0.10 -5.96
C ASN A 32 12.56 -1.56 -6.34
N ASN A 33 11.34 -1.86 -6.81
CA ASN A 33 10.93 -3.20 -7.20
C ASN A 33 10.80 -3.38 -8.72
N TRP A 34 11.38 -2.47 -9.52
CA TRP A 34 11.22 -2.48 -10.98
C TRP A 34 11.68 -3.80 -11.61
N ASP A 35 12.81 -4.35 -11.17
CA ASP A 35 13.31 -5.62 -11.69
C ASP A 35 12.33 -6.76 -11.41
N ALA A 36 11.74 -6.81 -10.21
CA ALA A 36 10.72 -7.78 -9.87
C ALA A 36 9.47 -7.61 -10.75
N VAL A 37 8.96 -6.37 -10.89
CA VAL A 37 7.79 -6.08 -11.72
C VAL A 37 8.01 -6.45 -13.18
N ALA A 38 9.15 -6.05 -13.76
CA ALA A 38 9.50 -6.33 -15.15
C ALA A 38 9.65 -7.82 -15.39
N ASN A 39 10.35 -8.53 -14.49
CA ASN A 39 10.53 -9.98 -14.59
C ASN A 39 9.21 -10.73 -14.43
N SER A 40 8.34 -10.37 -13.47
CA SER A 40 7.03 -10.99 -13.30
C SER A 40 6.12 -10.76 -14.50
N PHE A 41 6.15 -9.56 -15.11
CA PHE A 41 5.38 -9.27 -16.31
C PHE A 41 5.87 -10.08 -17.51
N MET A 42 7.19 -10.12 -17.72
CA MET A 42 7.81 -10.90 -18.80
C MET A 42 7.56 -12.40 -18.62
N GLN A 43 7.65 -12.89 -17.38
CA GLN A 43 7.33 -14.27 -17.03
C GLN A 43 5.86 -14.59 -17.33
N GLY A 44 4.92 -13.74 -16.90
CA GLY A 44 3.49 -13.91 -17.21
C GLY A 44 3.19 -13.91 -18.71
N TYR A 45 3.89 -13.08 -19.50
CA TYR A 45 3.76 -13.07 -20.96
C TYR A 45 4.27 -14.37 -21.59
N HIS A 46 5.45 -14.84 -21.17
CA HIS A 46 6.02 -16.11 -21.64
C HIS A 46 5.19 -17.33 -21.21
N GLU A 47 4.71 -17.36 -19.98
CA GLU A 47 3.86 -18.45 -19.49
C GLU A 47 2.52 -18.47 -20.22
N SER A 48 1.94 -17.30 -20.53
CA SER A 48 0.73 -17.22 -21.36
C SER A 48 0.91 -17.84 -22.75
N SER A 49 2.11 -17.76 -23.32
CA SER A 49 2.44 -18.44 -24.59
C SER A 49 2.62 -19.95 -24.45
N LYS A 50 3.04 -20.44 -23.27
CA LYS A 50 3.19 -21.88 -22.97
C LYS A 50 1.90 -22.58 -22.58
N ILE A 51 0.87 -21.84 -22.15
CA ILE A 51 -0.48 -22.39 -21.91
C ILE A 51 -1.07 -23.01 -23.19
N MET A 52 -0.55 -22.68 -24.37
CA MET A 52 -0.89 -23.35 -25.63
C MET A 52 -0.40 -24.82 -25.70
N ASP A 53 0.55 -25.23 -24.85
CA ASP A 53 1.17 -26.57 -24.81
C ASP A 53 0.72 -27.45 -23.61
N GLU A 54 -0.45 -27.16 -23.01
CA GLU A 54 -1.08 -27.95 -21.92
C GLU A 54 -0.26 -28.12 -20.61
N GLN A 55 0.87 -27.43 -20.44
CA GLN A 55 1.62 -27.42 -19.18
C GLN A 55 1.02 -26.44 -18.16
N MET A 56 0.90 -26.86 -16.90
CA MET A 56 0.49 -25.97 -15.81
C MET A 56 1.53 -24.87 -15.58
N PRO A 57 1.10 -23.62 -15.33
CA PRO A 57 2.04 -22.54 -15.06
C PRO A 57 2.68 -22.70 -13.68
N ASP A 58 3.98 -22.44 -13.60
CA ASP A 58 4.67 -22.28 -12.31
C ASP A 58 4.30 -20.94 -11.69
N GLU A 59 4.19 -20.85 -10.37
CA GLU A 59 3.96 -19.58 -9.67
C GLU A 59 5.11 -19.27 -8.71
N THR A 60 5.56 -18.01 -8.69
CA THR A 60 6.63 -17.58 -7.78
C THR A 60 6.04 -16.86 -6.58
N PHE A 61 6.43 -17.29 -5.38
CA PHE A 61 5.98 -16.74 -4.12
C PHE A 61 7.15 -16.16 -3.33
N SER A 62 7.11 -14.85 -3.08
CA SER A 62 7.99 -14.19 -2.11
C SER A 62 7.42 -14.37 -0.71
N MET A 63 8.17 -14.99 0.19
CA MET A 63 7.71 -15.34 1.54
C MET A 63 8.71 -14.89 2.58
N MET A 64 8.16 -14.45 3.71
CA MET A 64 8.97 -14.13 4.87
C MET A 64 8.84 -15.26 5.89
N LEU A 65 9.96 -15.85 6.30
CA LEU A 65 9.97 -17.04 7.15
C LEU A 65 10.47 -16.73 8.56
N ASN A 66 9.85 -17.34 9.56
CA ASN A 66 10.30 -17.35 10.94
C ASN A 66 10.66 -18.79 11.33
N ALA A 67 11.93 -19.01 11.69
CA ALA A 67 12.36 -20.27 12.28
C ALA A 67 11.58 -20.54 13.58
N GLU A 68 11.11 -21.76 13.74
CA GLU A 68 10.35 -22.18 14.94
C GLU A 68 11.27 -22.38 16.15
N ASP A 69 12.50 -22.83 15.90
CA ASP A 69 13.51 -23.12 16.92
C ASP A 69 14.83 -22.39 16.67
N LEU A 70 15.61 -22.16 17.74
CA LEU A 70 16.94 -21.52 17.64
C LEU A 70 17.93 -22.34 16.81
N ASP A 71 17.81 -23.67 16.81
CA ASP A 71 18.71 -24.56 16.07
C ASP A 71 18.59 -24.35 14.55
N ASN A 72 17.40 -23.94 14.08
CA ASN A 72 17.13 -23.66 12.67
C ASN A 72 17.26 -22.17 12.33
N TYR A 73 17.64 -21.32 13.29
CA TYR A 73 17.69 -19.87 13.10
C TYR A 73 18.77 -19.43 12.09
N TYR A 74 19.92 -20.13 12.07
CA TYR A 74 20.99 -19.95 11.09
C TYR A 74 21.20 -21.25 10.29
N CYS A 75 20.27 -21.54 9.40
CA CYS A 75 20.23 -22.78 8.64
C CYS A 75 21.15 -22.80 7.40
N ASP A 76 21.67 -21.64 6.99
CA ASP A 76 22.49 -21.49 5.79
C ASP A 76 23.83 -20.85 6.13
N SER A 77 24.76 -20.81 5.17
CA SER A 77 26.05 -20.16 5.33
C SER A 77 26.54 -19.49 4.06
N LEU A 78 27.08 -18.28 4.19
CA LEU A 78 27.62 -17.51 3.08
C LEU A 78 29.14 -17.49 3.16
N TYR A 79 29.81 -17.77 2.04
CA TYR A 79 31.27 -17.74 1.98
C TYR A 79 31.79 -16.30 1.91
N ASN A 80 32.62 -15.91 2.88
CA ASN A 80 33.21 -14.58 2.92
C ASN A 80 34.60 -14.56 2.27
N LEU A 81 34.67 -14.01 1.06
CA LEU A 81 35.91 -13.85 0.29
C LEU A 81 36.96 -12.94 0.95
N LYS A 82 36.60 -12.16 1.98
CA LYS A 82 37.55 -11.26 2.65
C LYS A 82 38.44 -11.94 3.67
N ASN A 83 37.94 -13.01 4.30
CA ASN A 83 38.67 -13.70 5.36
C ASN A 83 38.63 -15.22 5.21
N ASP A 84 38.09 -15.75 4.10
CA ASP A 84 37.99 -17.18 3.78
C ASP A 84 37.22 -18.02 4.80
N HIS A 85 36.28 -17.41 5.54
CA HIS A 85 35.41 -18.12 6.49
C HIS A 85 33.94 -18.08 6.05
N TYR A 86 33.20 -19.13 6.40
CA TYR A 86 31.75 -19.16 6.24
C TYR A 86 31.08 -18.36 7.36
N LEU A 87 30.12 -17.52 6.98
CA LEU A 87 29.27 -16.77 7.91
C LEU A 87 27.91 -17.46 8.02
N PRO A 88 27.43 -17.81 9.22
CA PRO A 88 26.10 -18.35 9.40
C PRO A 88 25.05 -17.32 8.95
N ALA A 89 24.07 -17.77 8.17
CA ALA A 89 23.05 -16.93 7.55
C ALA A 89 21.64 -17.42 7.91
N LYS A 90 20.75 -16.45 8.10
CA LYS A 90 19.32 -16.68 8.33
C LYS A 90 18.58 -16.42 7.03
N ILE A 91 17.71 -17.36 6.65
CA ILE A 91 16.74 -17.14 5.58
C ILE A 91 15.57 -16.35 6.17
N GLN A 92 15.41 -15.10 5.72
CA GLN A 92 14.32 -14.22 6.16
C GLN A 92 13.30 -13.97 5.05
N LEU A 93 13.77 -13.58 3.86
CA LEU A 93 12.96 -13.40 2.65
C LEU A 93 13.45 -14.41 1.61
N ILE A 94 12.54 -15.21 1.07
CA ILE A 94 12.85 -16.20 0.03
C ILE A 94 11.80 -16.16 -1.07
N ASP A 95 12.27 -16.27 -2.31
CA ASP A 95 11.42 -16.51 -3.47
C ASP A 95 11.43 -18.00 -3.79
N VAL A 96 10.27 -18.64 -3.73
CA VAL A 96 10.11 -20.05 -4.12
C VAL A 96 9.29 -20.14 -5.38
N ARG A 97 9.68 -21.06 -6.27
CA ARG A 97 8.86 -21.44 -7.42
C ARG A 97 8.04 -22.66 -7.06
N TYR A 98 6.73 -22.51 -7.16
CA TYR A 98 5.74 -23.53 -6.85
C TYR A 98 5.18 -24.11 -8.14
N HIS A 99 5.24 -25.43 -8.25
CA HIS A 99 4.61 -26.18 -9.35
C HIS A 99 3.34 -26.82 -8.82
N PHE A 100 2.19 -26.52 -9.44
CA PHE A 100 0.91 -27.08 -9.04
C PHE A 100 0.90 -28.60 -9.25
N ALA A 101 0.45 -29.33 -8.24
CA ALA A 101 0.44 -30.79 -8.29
C ALA A 101 -0.69 -31.33 -9.19
N ASP A 102 -1.84 -30.64 -9.23
CA ASP A 102 -2.98 -31.02 -10.06
C ASP A 102 -3.89 -29.83 -10.46
N GLN A 103 -4.87 -30.09 -11.35
CA GLN A 103 -5.81 -29.07 -11.82
C GLN A 103 -6.79 -28.64 -10.72
N THR A 104 -7.08 -29.50 -9.76
CA THR A 104 -8.03 -29.21 -8.68
C THR A 104 -7.46 -28.17 -7.72
N GLU A 105 -6.20 -28.29 -7.35
CA GLU A 105 -5.44 -27.32 -6.57
C GLU A 105 -5.36 -25.98 -7.32
N TYR A 106 -4.96 -26.00 -8.60
CA TYR A 106 -4.95 -24.78 -9.43
C TYR A 106 -6.33 -24.10 -9.49
N ARG A 107 -7.43 -24.85 -9.59
CA ARG A 107 -8.78 -24.26 -9.59
C ARG A 107 -9.17 -23.64 -8.25
N GLN A 108 -8.65 -24.14 -7.14
CA GLN A 108 -8.88 -23.54 -5.81
C GLN A 108 -8.17 -22.18 -5.67
N THR A 109 -7.04 -21.98 -6.35
CA THR A 109 -6.28 -20.72 -6.29
C THR A 109 -6.86 -19.58 -7.14
N ILE A 110 -7.68 -19.91 -8.16
CA ILE A 110 -8.36 -18.92 -9.01
C ILE A 110 -9.19 -17.94 -8.18
N GLY A 111 -9.83 -18.42 -7.10
CA GLY A 111 -10.59 -17.57 -6.19
C GLY A 111 -9.72 -16.48 -5.55
N TYR A 112 -8.58 -16.86 -4.97
CA TYR A 112 -7.62 -15.94 -4.37
C TYR A 112 -7.10 -14.92 -5.38
N ARG A 113 -6.71 -15.38 -6.59
CA ARG A 113 -6.24 -14.51 -7.68
C ARG A 113 -7.30 -13.47 -8.09
N THR A 114 -8.54 -13.90 -8.21
CA THR A 114 -9.66 -13.03 -8.58
C THR A 114 -9.92 -11.99 -7.48
N THR A 115 -9.90 -12.41 -6.21
CA THR A 115 -10.03 -11.50 -5.06
C THR A 115 -8.89 -10.49 -5.02
N ILE A 116 -7.64 -10.93 -5.19
CA ILE A 116 -6.46 -10.05 -5.26
C ILE A 116 -6.62 -9.01 -6.37
N LEU A 117 -7.04 -9.42 -7.57
CA LEU A 117 -7.26 -8.50 -8.68
C LEU A 117 -8.31 -7.43 -8.36
N ILE A 118 -9.44 -7.83 -7.75
CA ILE A 118 -10.49 -6.89 -7.34
C ILE A 118 -9.95 -5.90 -6.30
N LEU A 119 -9.22 -6.38 -5.30
CA LEU A 119 -8.64 -5.53 -4.26
C LEU A 119 -7.67 -4.50 -4.84
N VAL A 120 -6.80 -4.90 -5.77
CA VAL A 120 -5.86 -4.00 -6.46
C VAL A 120 -6.62 -2.93 -7.25
N CYS A 121 -7.67 -3.31 -7.99
CA CYS A 121 -8.50 -2.34 -8.72
C CYS A 121 -9.16 -1.32 -7.77
N LEU A 122 -9.73 -1.77 -6.65
CA LEU A 122 -10.33 -0.88 -5.65
C LEU A 122 -9.29 0.03 -4.99
N PHE A 123 -8.09 -0.49 -4.73
CA PHE A 123 -6.98 0.27 -4.17
C PHE A 123 -6.55 1.40 -5.11
N ILE A 124 -6.40 1.13 -6.41
CA ILE A 124 -6.06 2.13 -7.43
C ILE A 124 -7.12 3.24 -7.49
N ILE A 125 -8.42 2.90 -7.42
CA ILE A 125 -9.49 3.90 -7.37
C ILE A 125 -9.34 4.81 -6.14
N GLY A 126 -9.03 4.22 -4.98
CA GLY A 126 -8.74 4.96 -3.75
C GLY A 126 -7.55 5.91 -3.91
N LEU A 127 -6.46 5.42 -4.48
CA LEU A 127 -5.27 6.23 -4.76
C LEU A 127 -5.58 7.42 -5.67
N ILE A 128 -6.37 7.25 -6.72
CA ILE A 128 -6.75 8.38 -7.60
C ILE A 128 -7.67 9.38 -6.88
N ALA A 129 -8.55 8.89 -5.99
CA ALA A 129 -9.50 9.75 -5.27
C ALA A 129 -8.82 10.67 -4.24
N ILE A 130 -7.77 10.20 -3.56
CA ILE A 130 -7.02 10.97 -2.54
C ILE A 130 -6.54 12.35 -3.06
N PRO A 131 -5.72 12.44 -4.13
CA PRO A 131 -5.23 13.72 -4.63
C PRO A 131 -6.38 14.58 -5.17
N TYR A 132 -7.41 13.99 -5.78
CA TYR A 132 -8.59 14.73 -6.24
C TYR A 132 -9.27 15.50 -5.10
N TYR A 133 -9.55 14.86 -3.97
CA TYR A 133 -10.16 15.53 -2.82
C TYR A 133 -9.19 16.51 -2.14
N PHE A 134 -7.92 16.14 -2.03
CA PHE A 134 -6.88 17.00 -1.46
C PHE A 134 -6.75 18.33 -2.20
N TYR A 135 -6.60 18.31 -3.53
CA TYR A 135 -6.49 19.53 -4.33
C TYR A 135 -7.78 20.36 -4.33
N ARG A 136 -8.95 19.72 -4.23
CA ARG A 136 -10.22 20.43 -4.11
C ARG A 136 -10.35 21.20 -2.79
N ILE A 137 -9.76 20.70 -1.70
CA ILE A 137 -9.69 21.40 -0.41
C ILE A 137 -8.70 22.56 -0.50
N ILE A 138 -7.50 22.32 -1.04
CA ILE A 138 -6.48 23.37 -1.24
C ILE A 138 -7.02 24.52 -2.09
N GLY A 139 -7.71 24.21 -3.20
CA GLY A 139 -8.30 25.22 -4.06
C GLY A 139 -9.34 26.09 -3.36
N ALA A 140 -10.08 25.53 -2.38
CA ALA A 140 -11.00 26.30 -1.55
C ALA A 140 -10.26 27.21 -0.56
N PHE A 141 -9.15 26.73 0.01
CA PHE A 141 -8.32 27.50 0.93
C PHE A 141 -7.64 28.68 0.22
N TYR A 142 -7.20 28.49 -1.02
CA TYR A 142 -6.58 29.55 -1.81
C TYR A 142 -7.54 30.69 -2.14
N LYS A 143 -8.84 30.40 -2.22
CA LYS A 143 -9.90 31.39 -2.47
C LYS A 143 -10.43 32.06 -1.19
N ASP A 144 -9.73 31.92 -0.06
CA ASP A 144 -10.11 32.43 1.27
C ASP A 144 -11.47 31.89 1.79
N HIS A 145 -12.05 30.87 1.14
CA HIS A 145 -13.28 30.20 1.54
C HIS A 145 -12.99 29.01 2.45
N ILE A 146 -12.19 29.23 3.51
CA ILE A 146 -11.70 28.16 4.40
C ILE A 146 -12.86 27.60 5.23
N PHE A 147 -13.59 28.48 5.92
CA PHE A 147 -14.71 28.15 6.80
C PHE A 147 -15.99 27.93 6.01
N ASN A 148 -16.11 26.74 5.40
CA ASN A 148 -17.30 26.32 4.68
C ASN A 148 -17.63 24.85 5.03
N ARG A 149 -18.92 24.56 5.26
CA ARG A 149 -19.46 23.20 5.48
C ARG A 149 -19.10 22.22 4.34
N ASP A 150 -18.95 22.70 3.12
CA ASP A 150 -18.49 21.89 1.98
C ASP A 150 -17.05 21.38 2.17
N ASN A 151 -16.16 22.20 2.72
CA ASN A 151 -14.78 21.80 2.96
C ASN A 151 -14.69 20.80 4.12
N VAL A 152 -15.55 20.97 5.14
CA VAL A 152 -15.72 19.96 6.20
C VAL A 152 -16.15 18.62 5.60
N ARG A 153 -17.14 18.62 4.69
CA ARG A 153 -17.58 17.40 4.01
C ARG A 153 -16.46 16.77 3.17
N ARG A 154 -15.71 17.57 2.41
CA ARG A 154 -14.58 17.08 1.60
C ARG A 154 -13.48 16.46 2.46
N LEU A 155 -13.13 17.09 3.59
CA LEU A 155 -12.17 16.54 4.55
C LEU A 155 -12.65 15.22 5.16
N LYS A 156 -13.94 15.12 5.52
CA LYS A 156 -14.52 13.86 6.01
C LYS A 156 -14.45 12.76 4.95
N ILE A 157 -14.78 13.07 3.70
CA ILE A 157 -14.69 12.11 2.60
C ILE A 157 -13.24 11.68 2.40
N LEU A 158 -12.29 12.61 2.37
CA LEU A 158 -10.87 12.29 2.24
C LEU A 158 -10.37 11.36 3.37
N GLY A 159 -10.71 11.68 4.63
CA GLY A 159 -10.37 10.85 5.78
C GLY A 159 -10.96 9.44 5.69
N ASN A 160 -12.22 9.31 5.28
CA ASN A 160 -12.86 8.02 5.08
C ASN A 160 -12.22 7.21 3.93
N ILE A 161 -11.86 7.86 2.82
CA ILE A 161 -11.16 7.20 1.71
C ILE A 161 -9.83 6.62 2.19
N LEU A 162 -9.06 7.38 2.98
CA LEU A 162 -7.79 6.89 3.55
C LEU A 162 -7.99 5.67 4.45
N LEU A 163 -9.04 5.66 5.28
CA LEU A 163 -9.38 4.49 6.10
C LEU A 163 -9.83 3.28 5.25
N VAL A 164 -10.57 3.51 4.17
CA VAL A 164 -10.97 2.44 3.24
C VAL A 164 -9.74 1.85 2.54
N VAL A 165 -8.79 2.70 2.09
CA VAL A 165 -7.52 2.27 1.50
C VAL A 165 -6.72 1.43 2.48
N TYR A 166 -6.63 1.83 3.75
CA TYR A 166 -6.01 1.03 4.81
C TYR A 166 -6.67 -0.35 4.96
N LEU A 167 -8.00 -0.40 5.02
CA LEU A 167 -8.72 -1.68 5.16
C LEU A 167 -8.50 -2.58 3.94
N LEU A 168 -8.51 -2.03 2.73
CA LEU A 168 -8.20 -2.77 1.51
C LEU A 168 -6.79 -3.37 1.56
N GLN A 169 -5.81 -2.61 2.06
CA GLN A 169 -4.43 -3.07 2.21
C GLN A 169 -4.32 -4.24 3.20
N ILE A 170 -4.96 -4.14 4.37
CA ILE A 170 -4.96 -5.22 5.36
C ILE A 170 -5.65 -6.48 4.82
N ILE A 171 -6.77 -6.33 4.11
CA ILE A 171 -7.47 -7.47 3.49
C ILE A 171 -6.59 -8.11 2.41
N PHE A 172 -5.87 -7.31 1.63
CA PHE A 172 -4.92 -7.79 0.63
C PHE A 172 -3.80 -8.60 1.28
N ASP A 173 -3.15 -8.06 2.32
CA ASP A 173 -2.06 -8.74 3.03
C ASP A 173 -2.52 -10.07 3.65
N LEU A 174 -3.70 -10.08 4.26
CA LEU A 174 -4.31 -11.30 4.80
C LEU A 174 -4.63 -12.32 3.70
N THR A 175 -5.23 -11.88 2.60
CA THR A 175 -5.56 -12.74 1.45
C THR A 175 -4.31 -13.38 0.89
N LEU A 176 -3.24 -12.61 0.71
CA LEU A 176 -1.95 -13.08 0.23
C LEU A 176 -1.29 -14.07 1.21
N TYR A 177 -1.38 -13.80 2.51
CA TYR A 177 -0.89 -14.70 3.56
C TYR A 177 -1.61 -16.05 3.55
N TYR A 178 -2.96 -16.05 3.55
CA TYR A 178 -3.74 -17.29 3.49
C TYR A 178 -3.55 -18.04 2.17
N TYR A 179 -3.39 -17.30 1.06
CA TYR A 179 -3.10 -17.90 -0.23
C TYR A 179 -1.78 -18.69 -0.21
N LYS A 180 -0.71 -18.10 0.33
CA LYS A 180 0.59 -18.77 0.48
C LYS A 180 0.52 -19.94 1.45
N LYS A 181 -0.13 -19.76 2.60
CA LYS A 181 -0.28 -20.80 3.64
C LYS A 181 -1.08 -22.02 3.15
N LEU A 182 -2.00 -21.82 2.20
CA LEU A 182 -2.76 -22.91 1.60
C LEU A 182 -1.88 -23.84 0.76
N LEU A 183 -0.88 -23.28 0.06
CA LEU A 183 -0.08 -23.99 -0.92
C LEU A 183 1.26 -24.49 -0.38
N ILE A 184 1.84 -23.77 0.58
CA ILE A 184 3.24 -23.94 0.97
C ILE A 184 3.33 -24.15 2.48
N ASP A 185 3.94 -25.26 2.84
CA ASP A 185 4.35 -25.60 4.21
C ASP A 185 5.82 -26.00 4.20
N ILE A 186 6.63 -25.41 5.10
CA ILE A 186 8.08 -25.57 5.11
C ILE A 186 8.49 -26.11 6.49
N PRO A 187 9.13 -27.30 6.57
CA PRO A 187 9.54 -27.87 7.84
C PRO A 187 10.40 -26.91 8.67
N ASN A 188 10.08 -26.77 9.96
CA ASN A 188 10.79 -25.92 10.93
C ASN A 188 10.65 -24.40 10.70
N TYR A 189 9.77 -23.97 9.79
CA TYR A 189 9.50 -22.57 9.51
C TYR A 189 8.01 -22.27 9.50
N SER A 190 7.66 -21.16 10.13
CA SER A 190 6.34 -20.56 10.01
C SER A 190 6.37 -19.39 9.04
N LEU A 191 5.30 -19.26 8.25
CA LEU A 191 5.10 -18.09 7.40
C LEU A 191 4.81 -16.86 8.26
N SER A 192 5.56 -15.78 8.04
CA SER A 192 5.34 -14.50 8.70
C SER A 192 4.24 -13.72 8.01
N ILE A 193 3.33 -13.14 8.80
CA ILE A 193 2.41 -12.14 8.29
C ILE A 193 3.08 -10.76 8.34
N TYR A 194 3.05 -10.05 7.21
CA TYR A 194 3.47 -8.66 7.11
C TYR A 194 2.24 -7.81 6.86
N LEU A 195 1.90 -6.94 7.81
CA LEU A 195 0.77 -6.01 7.70
C LEU A 195 1.31 -4.63 7.34
N SER A 196 0.87 -4.13 6.19
CA SER A 196 1.27 -2.85 5.62
C SER A 196 0.15 -1.79 5.74
N GLY A 197 0.48 -0.54 5.46
CA GLY A 197 -0.52 0.54 5.35
C GLY A 197 -0.84 1.32 6.62
N ALA A 198 -0.05 1.20 7.69
CA ALA A 198 -0.23 1.94 8.94
C ALA A 198 -0.25 3.47 8.73
N GLU A 199 0.48 3.96 7.73
CA GLU A 199 0.49 5.34 7.28
C GLU A 199 -0.88 5.83 6.80
N TRP A 200 -1.65 4.99 6.11
CA TRP A 200 -3.00 5.33 5.63
C TRP A 200 -3.98 5.46 6.79
N LEU A 201 -3.88 4.56 7.78
CA LEU A 201 -4.65 4.64 9.01
C LEU A 201 -4.36 5.96 9.74
N PHE A 202 -3.08 6.25 9.96
CA PHE A 202 -2.66 7.47 10.65
C PHE A 202 -3.14 8.73 9.93
N LEU A 203 -2.90 8.83 8.62
CA LEU A 203 -3.35 9.97 7.80
C LEU A 203 -4.88 10.10 7.79
N GLY A 204 -5.61 8.99 7.70
CA GLY A 204 -7.07 8.98 7.75
C GLY A 204 -7.61 9.55 9.06
N LEU A 205 -7.08 9.08 10.20
CA LEU A 205 -7.48 9.56 11.53
C LEU A 205 -7.16 11.04 11.73
N ILE A 206 -5.96 11.49 11.36
CA ILE A 206 -5.57 12.91 11.45
C ILE A 206 -6.48 13.77 10.55
N THR A 207 -6.79 13.32 9.34
CA THR A 207 -7.67 14.07 8.43
C THR A 207 -9.08 14.20 8.99
N LEU A 208 -9.63 13.14 9.59
CA LEU A 208 -10.94 13.19 10.24
C LEU A 208 -10.94 14.10 11.48
N LEU A 209 -9.86 14.09 12.26
CA LEU A 209 -9.68 15.00 13.38
C LEU A 209 -9.67 16.46 12.90
N LEU A 210 -8.92 16.77 11.84
CA LEU A 210 -8.92 18.10 11.22
C LEU A 210 -10.31 18.48 10.69
N ALA A 211 -11.05 17.54 10.11
CA ALA A 211 -12.42 17.78 9.65
C ALA A 211 -13.35 18.19 10.80
N ASN A 212 -13.21 17.54 11.97
CA ASN A 212 -14.00 17.85 13.16
C ASN A 212 -13.60 19.20 13.78
N ILE A 213 -12.31 19.53 13.79
CA ILE A 213 -11.84 20.85 14.23
C ILE A 213 -12.42 21.94 13.32
N LEU A 214 -12.31 21.76 11.99
CA LEU A 214 -12.84 22.74 11.03
C LEU A 214 -14.36 22.87 11.17
N LYS A 215 -15.08 21.77 11.40
CA LYS A 215 -16.53 21.80 11.66
C LYS A 215 -16.86 22.74 12.81
N ARG A 216 -16.20 22.59 13.96
CA ARG A 216 -16.41 23.46 15.12
C ARG A 216 -16.06 24.91 14.79
N SER A 217 -14.95 25.15 14.09
CA SER A 217 -14.56 26.52 13.71
C SER A 217 -15.57 27.19 12.77
N VAL A 218 -16.22 26.41 11.88
CA VAL A 218 -17.31 26.91 11.03
C VAL A 218 -18.52 27.27 11.90
N GLU A 219 -18.93 26.39 12.81
CA GLU A 219 -20.06 26.63 13.73
C GLU A 219 -19.82 27.87 14.60
N TYR A 220 -18.64 28.01 15.20
CA TYR A 220 -18.27 29.21 15.98
C TYR A 220 -18.30 30.49 15.16
N LYS A 221 -17.88 30.44 13.90
CA LYS A 221 -17.93 31.61 13.02
C LYS A 221 -19.38 31.98 12.66
N GLU A 222 -20.20 30.98 12.35
CA GLU A 222 -21.63 31.17 12.08
C GLU A 222 -22.36 31.77 13.30
N GLU A 223 -22.04 31.32 14.53
CA GLU A 223 -22.59 31.90 15.77
C GLU A 223 -22.18 33.36 15.98
N GLN A 224 -20.91 33.70 15.70
CA GLN A 224 -20.43 35.09 15.78
C GLN A 224 -21.12 36.00 14.76
N ASP A 225 -21.31 35.53 13.53
CA ASP A 225 -21.97 36.30 12.47
C ASP A 225 -23.47 36.53 12.76
N LEU A 226 -24.13 35.68 13.57
CA LEU A 226 -25.54 35.82 13.96
C LEU A 226 -25.80 36.75 15.15
N THR A 227 -24.75 37.11 15.90
CA THR A 227 -24.87 37.92 17.13
C THR A 227 -24.61 39.42 16.88
N ILE A 228 -24.18 39.78 15.67
CA ILE A 228 -23.96 41.16 15.19
C ILE A 228 -25.24 41.66 14.51
#